data_AF-A0A6H2EK90-F1
#
_entry.id   AF-A0A6H2EK90-F1
#
_cell.length_a   1.000
_cell.length_b   1.000
_cell.length_c   1.000
_cell.angle_alpha   90.00
_cell.angle_beta   90.00
_cell.angle_gamma   90.00
#
_symmetry.space_group_name_H-M   'P 1'
#
loop_
_entity.id
_entity.type
_entity.pdbx_description
1 polymer ?
#
loop_
_entity_poly.entity_id
_entity_poly.type
_entity_poly.pdbx_seq_one_letter_code
_entity_poly.pdbx_strand_id
1 'polypeptide(L)'
;MSLTKAQAILFIQDRHRPHGRASSVRFGSAPFRIRIAKEQSLKEPTPIEDIIAYVNEFLTSLGMLASDNPQISFASELTDAEIQEVLNRTLYAPIHDAYGNCEDLVWMKFTQDGYLGVVAVSNDINFDIPPSLEAHLCTRNTPGIIVKSLHKQWDRTFVLAFPLINIPKGLKRANIETGIGNYLISQGVPILDFFSHRY
;
A
#
# COMPACT_ATOMS: atom_id res chain seq x y z
N MET A 1 -23.68 6.99 -1.62
CA MET A 1 -23.97 6.67 -0.21
C MET A 1 -22.64 6.59 0.50
N SER A 2 -22.48 7.28 1.62
CA SER A 2 -21.24 7.26 2.39
C SER A 2 -21.04 5.90 3.08
N LEU A 3 -19.81 5.40 3.13
CA LEU A 3 -19.46 4.15 3.79
C LEU A 3 -19.83 4.17 5.27
N THR A 4 -20.65 3.21 5.70
CA THR A 4 -21.01 3.07 7.12
C THR A 4 -19.96 2.25 7.89
N LYS A 5 -19.89 2.45 9.21
CA LYS A 5 -19.02 1.66 10.09
C LYS A 5 -19.23 0.15 9.94
N ALA A 6 -20.49 -0.30 9.81
CA ALA A 6 -20.80 -1.71 9.64
C ALA A 6 -20.21 -2.27 8.34
N GLN A 7 -20.29 -1.51 7.24
CA GLN A 7 -19.67 -1.89 5.97
C GLN A 7 -18.14 -1.90 6.06
N ALA A 8 -17.53 -0.91 6.73
CA ALA A 8 -16.09 -0.88 6.95
C ALA A 8 -15.57 -2.12 7.72
N ILE A 9 -16.33 -2.58 8.73
CA ILE A 9 -16.00 -3.80 9.47
C ILE A 9 -16.07 -5.04 8.57
N LEU A 10 -16.99 -5.11 7.60
CA LEU A 10 -17.03 -6.23 6.64
C LEU A 10 -15.76 -6.27 5.77
N PHE A 11 -15.26 -5.13 5.32
CA PHE A 11 -14.00 -5.06 4.56
C PHE A 11 -12.79 -5.49 5.39
N ILE A 12 -12.78 -5.24 6.70
CA ILE A 12 -11.73 -5.70 7.63
C ILE A 12 -11.74 -7.22 7.81
N GLN A 13 -12.93 -7.83 7.73
CA GLN A 13 -13.12 -9.27 7.94
C GLN A 13 -12.78 -10.11 6.70
N ASP A 14 -12.83 -9.54 5.51
CA ASP A 14 -12.41 -10.24 4.28
C ASP A 14 -10.88 -10.35 4.19
N ARG A 15 -10.36 -11.49 4.65
CA ARG A 15 -8.93 -11.83 4.58
C ARG A 15 -8.64 -12.89 3.54
N HIS A 16 -9.53 -13.09 2.57
CA HIS A 16 -9.34 -14.15 1.58
C HIS A 16 -8.14 -13.86 0.68
N ARG A 17 -7.17 -14.78 0.71
CA ARG A 17 -5.96 -14.71 -0.11
C ARG A 17 -5.56 -16.10 -0.60
N PRO A 18 -4.80 -16.20 -1.71
CA PRO A 18 -4.21 -17.47 -2.10
C PRO A 18 -3.25 -17.99 -1.01
N HIS A 19 -3.14 -19.31 -0.89
CA HIS A 19 -2.23 -19.99 0.04
C HIS A 19 -1.22 -20.88 -0.71
N GLY A 20 -0.16 -21.27 -0.01
CA GLY A 20 0.87 -22.18 -0.54
C GLY A 20 1.55 -21.61 -1.79
N ARG A 21 1.67 -22.42 -2.85
CA ARG A 21 2.34 -22.00 -4.10
C ARG A 21 1.66 -20.80 -4.77
N ALA A 22 0.34 -20.66 -4.61
CA ALA A 22 -0.42 -19.57 -5.22
C ALA A 22 -0.20 -18.22 -4.53
N SER A 23 0.28 -18.19 -3.27
CA SER A 23 0.64 -16.94 -2.58
C SER A 23 2.01 -16.40 -2.97
N SER A 24 2.81 -17.23 -3.67
CA SER A 24 4.15 -16.88 -4.10
C SER A 24 4.14 -16.07 -5.39
N VAL A 25 5.05 -15.09 -5.47
CA VAL A 25 5.42 -14.40 -6.71
C VAL A 25 6.66 -15.03 -7.39
N ARG A 26 7.18 -16.12 -6.82
CA ARG A 26 8.48 -16.72 -7.21
C ARG A 26 8.34 -18.15 -7.72
N PHE A 27 7.24 -18.83 -7.40
CA PHE A 27 7.10 -20.26 -7.67
C PHE A 27 6.35 -20.52 -8.99
N GLY A 28 7.00 -21.23 -9.91
CA GLY A 28 6.46 -21.62 -11.22
C GLY A 28 6.76 -20.61 -12.34
N SER A 29 6.51 -21.01 -13.58
CA SER A 29 6.75 -20.18 -14.78
C SER A 29 5.75 -19.02 -14.92
N ALA A 30 4.59 -19.11 -14.26
CA ALA A 30 3.58 -18.06 -14.22
C ALA A 30 2.93 -17.99 -12.82
N PRO A 31 3.58 -17.33 -11.85
CA PRO A 31 3.05 -17.24 -10.50
C PRO A 31 1.67 -16.56 -10.47
N PHE A 32 0.75 -17.11 -9.67
CA PHE A 32 -0.65 -16.66 -9.64
C PHE A 32 -0.79 -15.15 -9.40
N ARG A 33 -0.06 -14.61 -8.41
CA ARG A 33 -0.07 -13.16 -8.10
C ARG A 33 0.45 -12.30 -9.25
N ILE A 34 1.40 -12.80 -10.05
CA ILE A 34 1.89 -12.08 -11.24
C ILE A 34 0.82 -12.04 -12.32
N ARG A 35 0.04 -13.12 -12.49
CA ARG A 35 -1.10 -13.12 -13.42
C ARG A 35 -2.17 -12.10 -12.98
N ILE A 36 -2.53 -12.09 -11.68
CA ILE A 36 -3.49 -11.10 -11.15
C ILE A 36 -2.96 -9.68 -11.34
N ALA A 37 -1.68 -9.44 -11.07
CA ALA A 37 -1.07 -8.12 -11.29
C ALA A 37 -1.14 -7.69 -12.77
N LYS A 38 -0.93 -8.62 -13.71
CA LYS A 38 -1.13 -8.37 -15.15
C LYS A 38 -2.57 -7.96 -15.45
N GLU A 39 -3.55 -8.69 -14.91
CA GLU A 39 -4.97 -8.36 -15.07
C GLU A 39 -5.33 -6.98 -14.49
N GLN A 40 -4.76 -6.59 -13.35
CA GLN A 40 -4.95 -5.24 -12.80
C GLN A 40 -4.29 -4.17 -13.67
N SER A 41 -3.12 -4.45 -14.27
CA SER A 41 -2.43 -3.52 -15.16
C SER A 41 -3.08 -3.32 -16.54
N LEU A 42 -4.18 -4.03 -16.82
CA LEU A 42 -5.00 -3.82 -18.02
C LEU A 42 -6.17 -2.86 -17.79
N LYS A 43 -6.41 -2.44 -16.53
CA LYS A 43 -7.45 -1.47 -16.17
C LYS A 43 -6.88 -0.06 -16.17
N GLU A 44 -7.73 0.95 -16.30
CA GLU A 44 -7.30 2.34 -16.16
C GLU A 44 -6.87 2.66 -14.72
N PRO A 45 -5.72 3.33 -14.51
CA PRO A 45 -5.32 3.83 -13.20
C PRO A 45 -6.36 4.77 -12.60
N THR A 46 -6.54 4.70 -11.28
CA THR A 46 -7.40 5.63 -10.55
C THR A 46 -6.63 6.89 -10.18
N PRO A 47 -7.21 8.10 -10.34
CA PRO A 47 -6.61 9.34 -9.87
C PRO A 47 -6.24 9.29 -8.38
N ILE A 48 -5.15 9.97 -8.01
CA ILE A 48 -4.60 9.97 -6.66
C ILE A 48 -5.59 10.60 -5.67
N GLU A 49 -6.27 11.66 -6.08
CA GLU A 49 -7.28 12.37 -5.31
C GLU A 49 -8.46 11.47 -4.92
N ASP A 50 -8.89 10.58 -5.82
CA ASP A 50 -9.97 9.62 -5.55
C ASP A 50 -9.49 8.57 -4.53
N ILE A 51 -8.26 8.07 -4.68
CA ILE A 51 -7.66 7.13 -3.73
C ILE A 51 -7.58 7.78 -2.33
N ILE A 52 -7.14 9.03 -2.24
CA ILE A 52 -7.11 9.79 -0.98
C ILE A 52 -8.51 9.91 -0.39
N ALA A 53 -9.51 10.27 -1.21
CA ALA A 53 -10.89 10.41 -0.77
C ALA A 53 -11.45 9.08 -0.21
N TYR A 54 -11.22 7.96 -0.90
CA TYR A 54 -11.67 6.64 -0.45
C TYR A 54 -10.99 6.21 0.85
N VAL A 55 -9.69 6.48 1.02
CA VAL A 55 -8.99 6.17 2.27
C VAL A 55 -9.54 6.99 3.43
N ASN A 56 -9.69 8.31 3.23
CA ASN A 56 -10.24 9.20 4.26
C ASN A 56 -11.69 8.86 4.60
N GLU A 57 -12.52 8.48 3.62
CA GLU A 57 -13.87 7.97 3.86
C GLU A 57 -13.83 6.70 4.72
N PHE A 58 -12.95 5.76 4.39
CA PHE A 58 -12.78 4.53 5.17
C PHE A 58 -12.37 4.81 6.62
N LEU A 59 -11.35 5.63 6.84
CA LEU A 59 -10.90 6.02 8.18
C LEU A 59 -12.02 6.70 8.99
N THR A 60 -12.70 7.67 8.37
CA THR A 60 -13.79 8.42 9.00
C THR A 60 -14.96 7.52 9.37
N SER A 61 -15.29 6.53 8.53
CA SER A 61 -16.36 5.56 8.82
C SER A 61 -16.12 4.74 10.09
N LEU A 62 -14.85 4.57 10.49
CA LEU A 62 -14.46 3.91 11.73
C LEU A 62 -14.39 4.85 12.93
N GLY A 63 -14.54 6.16 12.71
CA GLY A 63 -14.33 7.22 13.70
C GLY A 63 -12.85 7.58 13.89
N MET A 64 -11.99 7.24 12.93
CA MET A 64 -10.58 7.64 12.91
C MET A 64 -10.42 9.02 12.27
N LEU A 65 -9.29 9.68 12.51
CA LEU A 65 -8.98 10.96 11.87
C LEU A 65 -8.62 10.74 10.40
N ALA A 66 -9.17 11.60 9.53
CA ALA A 66 -8.74 11.73 8.14
C ALA A 66 -7.38 12.46 8.07
N SER A 67 -6.65 12.22 6.99
CA SER A 67 -5.41 12.94 6.68
C SER A 67 -5.68 14.01 5.62
N ASP A 68 -5.47 15.28 5.98
CA ASP A 68 -5.69 16.41 5.06
C ASP A 68 -4.60 16.51 3.98
N ASN A 69 -3.38 16.09 4.30
CA ASN A 69 -2.24 16.11 3.38
C ASN A 69 -1.43 14.82 3.47
N PRO A 70 -1.93 13.70 2.91
CA PRO A 70 -1.23 12.42 2.99
C PRO A 70 -0.05 12.32 2.02
N GLN A 71 0.13 13.27 1.10
CA GLN A 71 1.19 13.17 0.09
C GLN A 71 2.52 13.70 0.61
N ILE A 72 3.51 12.80 0.72
CA ILE A 72 4.89 13.16 1.03
C ILE A 72 5.68 13.14 -0.27
N SER A 73 6.18 14.31 -0.68
CA SER A 73 6.90 14.48 -1.95
C SER A 73 8.41 14.50 -1.75
N PHE A 74 9.13 14.03 -2.76
CA PHE A 74 10.58 13.90 -2.81
C PHE A 74 11.11 14.55 -4.09
N ALA A 75 12.35 15.03 -4.05
CA ALA A 75 13.04 15.40 -5.27
C ALA A 75 13.41 14.14 -6.07
N SER A 76 13.30 14.21 -7.40
CA SER A 76 13.42 13.05 -8.30
C SER A 76 14.79 12.36 -8.28
N GLU A 77 15.81 13.09 -7.88
CA GLU A 77 17.22 12.73 -7.88
C GLU A 77 17.69 12.07 -6.58
N LEU A 78 16.82 12.00 -5.56
CA LEU A 78 17.20 11.43 -4.27
C LEU A 78 17.43 9.91 -4.36
N THR A 79 18.54 9.49 -3.75
CA THR A 79 18.85 8.09 -3.49
C THR A 79 17.89 7.49 -2.46
N ASP A 80 17.85 6.16 -2.36
CA ASP A 80 17.02 5.47 -1.34
C ASP A 80 17.37 5.92 0.08
N ALA A 81 18.65 6.13 0.38
CA ALA A 81 19.11 6.57 1.70
C ALA A 81 18.64 7.99 2.03
N GLU A 82 18.70 8.91 1.06
CA GLU A 82 18.21 10.28 1.24
C GLU A 82 16.69 10.33 1.39
N ILE A 83 15.95 9.50 0.63
CA ILE A 83 14.50 9.35 0.81
C ILE A 83 14.19 8.84 2.22
N GLN A 84 14.94 7.87 2.74
CA GLN A 84 14.76 7.41 4.13
C GLN A 84 15.00 8.53 5.15
N GLU A 85 16.01 9.38 4.95
CA GLU A 85 16.25 10.53 5.81
C GLU A 85 15.06 11.51 5.80
N VAL A 86 14.50 11.79 4.62
CA VAL A 86 13.29 12.62 4.49
C VAL A 86 12.11 11.97 5.21
N LEU A 87 11.85 10.68 5.01
CA LEU A 87 10.76 9.95 5.66
C LEU A 87 10.92 9.95 7.19
N ASN A 88 12.12 9.68 7.70
CA ASN A 88 12.42 9.71 9.13
C ASN A 88 12.06 11.08 9.73
N ARG A 89 12.51 12.18 9.10
CA ARG A 89 12.31 13.53 9.61
C ARG A 89 10.87 14.03 9.45
N THR A 90 10.24 13.75 8.32
CA THR A 90 8.97 14.40 7.92
C THR A 90 7.73 13.57 8.21
N LEU A 91 7.89 12.26 8.39
CA LEU A 91 6.78 11.33 8.60
C LEU A 91 6.92 10.56 9.91
N TYR A 92 8.00 9.80 10.09
CA TYR A 92 8.10 8.87 11.22
C TYR A 92 8.32 9.56 12.56
N ALA A 93 9.26 10.50 12.66
CA ALA A 93 9.52 11.23 13.89
C ALA A 93 8.27 12.02 14.36
N PRO A 94 7.57 12.78 13.49
CA PRO A 94 6.32 13.44 13.90
C PRO A 94 5.23 12.50 14.42
N ILE A 95 5.05 11.32 13.80
CA ILE A 95 4.06 10.33 14.28
C ILE A 95 4.49 9.78 15.64
N HIS A 96 5.76 9.44 15.80
CA HIS A 96 6.28 8.96 17.08
C HIS A 96 6.12 10.00 18.18
N ASP A 97 6.47 11.27 17.92
CA ASP A 97 6.44 12.33 18.92
C ASP A 97 5.00 12.71 19.31
N ALA A 98 4.06 12.67 18.36
CA ALA A 98 2.67 13.03 18.60
C ALA A 98 1.82 11.85 19.15
N TYR A 99 2.11 10.62 18.73
CA TYR A 99 1.22 9.46 18.95
C TYR A 99 1.93 8.21 19.50
N GLY A 100 3.25 8.27 19.72
CA GLY A 100 4.04 7.26 20.43
C GLY A 100 4.52 6.07 19.59
N ASN A 101 3.94 5.82 18.42
CA ASN A 101 4.30 4.67 17.57
C ASN A 101 4.31 5.05 16.09
N CYS A 102 5.51 5.21 15.51
CA CYS A 102 5.65 5.55 14.09
C CYS A 102 5.23 4.43 13.13
N GLU A 103 5.00 3.20 13.63
CA GLU A 103 4.48 2.09 12.83
C GLU A 103 2.96 2.15 12.63
N ASP A 104 2.24 3.01 13.38
CA ASP A 104 0.81 3.24 13.20
C ASP A 104 0.57 4.17 12.01
N LEU A 105 0.86 3.62 10.83
CA LEU A 105 0.89 4.29 9.55
C LEU A 105 0.39 3.31 8.48
N VAL A 106 -0.47 3.79 7.58
CA VAL A 106 -0.73 3.17 6.27
C VAL A 106 -0.02 3.99 5.21
N TRP A 107 0.64 3.33 4.27
CA TRP A 107 1.30 4.00 3.16
C TRP A 107 1.08 3.29 1.84
N MET A 108 1.26 4.04 0.75
CA MET A 108 1.04 3.58 -0.62
C MET A 108 2.13 4.10 -1.54
N LYS A 109 2.52 3.25 -2.51
CA LYS A 109 3.45 3.61 -3.57
C LYS A 109 2.84 3.37 -4.94
N PHE A 110 3.26 4.19 -5.89
CA PHE A 110 2.72 4.22 -7.25
C PHE A 110 3.81 3.89 -8.26
N THR A 111 3.41 3.42 -9.43
CA THR A 111 4.31 3.32 -10.58
C THR A 111 4.31 4.63 -11.37
N GLN A 112 5.35 4.87 -12.18
CA GLN A 112 5.48 6.09 -12.99
C GLN A 112 4.31 6.30 -13.97
N ASP A 113 3.62 5.23 -14.34
CA ASP A 113 2.42 5.25 -15.18
C ASP A 113 1.11 5.27 -14.38
N GLY A 114 1.18 5.66 -13.11
CA GLY A 114 0.01 6.02 -12.28
C GLY A 114 -0.67 4.89 -11.53
N TYR A 115 -0.24 3.63 -11.66
CA TYR A 115 -0.89 2.52 -10.96
C TYR A 115 -0.54 2.50 -9.47
N LEU A 116 -1.55 2.26 -8.63
CA LEU A 116 -1.33 1.91 -7.23
C LEU A 116 -0.64 0.54 -7.16
N GLY A 117 0.61 0.53 -6.70
CA GLY A 117 1.40 -0.69 -6.66
C GLY A 117 1.18 -1.52 -5.42
N VAL A 118 1.01 -0.88 -4.26
CA VAL A 118 0.86 -1.55 -2.96
C VAL A 118 0.14 -0.66 -1.95
N VAL A 119 -0.68 -1.29 -1.10
CA VAL A 119 -1.16 -0.75 0.18
C VAL A 119 -0.47 -1.54 1.28
N ALA A 120 0.19 -0.85 2.21
CA ALA A 120 0.97 -1.45 3.28
C ALA A 120 0.88 -0.63 4.58
N VAL A 121 1.35 -1.20 5.68
CA VAL A 121 1.45 -0.55 7.00
C VAL A 121 2.88 -0.56 7.54
N SER A 122 3.10 0.14 8.64
CA SER A 122 4.40 0.25 9.35
C SER A 122 5.32 1.32 8.75
N ASN A 123 6.51 1.46 9.33
CA ASN A 123 7.53 2.46 9.01
C ASN A 123 8.65 1.93 8.09
N ASP A 124 8.34 0.99 7.19
CA ASP A 124 9.29 0.29 6.33
C ASP A 124 9.16 0.66 4.83
N ILE A 125 8.67 1.86 4.52
CA ILE A 125 8.57 2.38 3.14
C ILE A 125 9.94 2.29 2.47
N ASN A 126 10.02 1.61 1.32
CA ASN A 126 11.23 1.51 0.51
C ASN A 126 10.88 1.36 -0.97
N PHE A 127 11.82 1.63 -1.88
CA PHE A 127 11.61 1.59 -3.33
C PHE A 127 12.36 0.43 -4.00
N ASP A 128 12.57 -0.67 -3.26
CA ASP A 128 13.32 -1.81 -3.74
C ASP A 128 12.66 -2.44 -5.00
N ILE A 129 13.49 -2.69 -6.02
CA ILE A 129 13.16 -3.45 -7.22
C ILE A 129 14.33 -4.41 -7.47
N PRO A 130 14.09 -5.72 -7.67
CA PRO A 130 15.16 -6.66 -7.98
C PRO A 130 15.85 -6.30 -9.30
N PRO A 131 17.21 -6.33 -9.35
CA PRO A 131 17.96 -5.97 -10.55
C PRO A 131 17.66 -6.92 -11.72
N SER A 132 17.53 -8.22 -11.41
CA SER A 132 17.11 -9.27 -12.34
C SER A 132 16.10 -10.21 -11.68
N LEU A 133 15.34 -10.95 -12.50
CA LEU A 133 14.37 -11.94 -12.01
C LEU A 133 15.03 -13.25 -11.57
N GLU A 134 16.31 -13.48 -11.88
CA GLU A 134 16.97 -14.77 -11.65
C GLU A 134 17.87 -14.78 -10.41
N ALA A 135 18.50 -13.66 -10.08
CA ALA A 135 19.40 -13.57 -8.94
C ALA A 135 18.73 -12.78 -7.81
N HIS A 136 18.59 -13.40 -6.64
CA HIS A 136 18.17 -12.76 -5.37
C HIS A 136 16.67 -12.50 -5.17
N LEU A 137 15.77 -13.22 -5.85
CA LEU A 137 14.34 -13.15 -5.51
C LEU A 137 14.12 -13.43 -4.01
N CYS A 138 14.90 -14.34 -3.40
CA CYS A 138 14.72 -14.77 -2.01
C CYS A 138 14.73 -13.62 -0.97
N THR A 139 15.51 -12.56 -1.19
CA THR A 139 15.74 -11.46 -0.24
C THR A 139 14.95 -10.19 -0.55
N ARG A 140 14.13 -10.17 -1.62
CA ARG A 140 13.47 -8.96 -2.13
C ARG A 140 11.98 -8.92 -1.81
N ASN A 141 11.42 -7.72 -1.63
CA ASN A 141 10.02 -7.57 -1.27
C ASN A 141 9.07 -7.99 -2.44
N THR A 142 7.86 -8.42 -2.08
CA THR A 142 6.88 -8.90 -3.07
C THR A 142 6.45 -7.83 -4.08
N PRO A 143 6.14 -6.58 -3.66
CA PRO A 143 5.72 -5.53 -4.59
C PRO A 143 6.79 -5.22 -5.67
N GLY A 144 8.07 -5.18 -5.30
CA GLY A 144 9.16 -4.90 -6.24
C GLY A 144 9.31 -6.00 -7.30
N ILE A 145 9.12 -7.26 -6.92
CA ILE A 145 9.10 -8.39 -7.87
C ILE A 145 7.94 -8.26 -8.85
N ILE A 146 6.76 -7.88 -8.38
CA ILE A 146 5.57 -7.66 -9.23
C ILE A 146 5.83 -6.54 -10.23
N VAL A 147 6.27 -5.36 -9.76
CA VAL A 147 6.57 -4.21 -10.62
C VAL A 147 7.62 -4.55 -11.68
N LYS A 148 8.70 -5.24 -11.30
CA LYS A 148 9.72 -5.72 -12.24
C LYS A 148 9.13 -6.66 -13.29
N SER A 149 8.29 -7.60 -12.89
CA SER A 149 7.67 -8.60 -13.77
C SER A 149 6.67 -7.99 -14.76
N LEU A 150 6.15 -6.80 -14.46
CA LEU A 150 5.30 -6.01 -15.35
C LEU A 150 6.09 -5.01 -16.20
N HIS A 151 7.42 -4.99 -16.11
CA HIS A 151 8.30 -4.02 -16.77
C HIS A 151 7.97 -2.55 -16.42
N LYS A 152 7.47 -2.31 -15.20
CA LYS A 152 7.18 -0.98 -14.66
C LYS A 152 8.29 -0.51 -13.73
N GLN A 153 8.23 0.77 -13.35
CA GLN A 153 9.13 1.39 -12.38
C GLN A 153 8.32 2.12 -11.31
N TRP A 154 8.87 2.20 -10.10
CA TRP A 154 8.26 3.01 -9.04
C TRP A 154 8.33 4.50 -9.41
N ASP A 155 7.24 5.22 -9.14
CA ASP A 155 7.30 6.66 -8.95
C ASP A 155 7.99 6.94 -7.62
N ARG A 156 9.15 7.61 -7.68
CA ARG A 156 9.98 7.94 -6.52
C ARG A 156 9.83 9.39 -6.10
N THR A 157 8.90 10.13 -6.71
CA THR A 157 8.66 11.55 -6.42
C THR A 157 7.67 11.76 -5.29
N PHE A 158 6.90 10.73 -4.89
CA PHE A 158 6.04 10.81 -3.71
C PHE A 158 5.64 9.44 -3.15
N VAL A 159 5.07 9.45 -1.95
CA VAL A 159 4.20 8.40 -1.41
C VAL A 159 2.94 9.02 -0.84
N LEU A 160 1.88 8.22 -0.70
CA LEU A 160 0.79 8.57 0.22
C LEU A 160 1.05 7.91 1.57
N ALA A 161 0.81 8.65 2.64
CA ALA A 161 1.05 8.26 4.02
C ALA A 161 -0.08 8.79 4.91
N PHE A 162 -0.73 7.88 5.63
CA PHE A 162 -1.89 8.14 6.48
C PHE A 162 -1.57 7.67 7.91
N PRO A 163 -1.21 8.59 8.83
CA PRO A 163 -1.08 8.26 10.24
C PRO A 163 -2.37 7.65 10.79
N LEU A 164 -2.26 6.52 11.48
CA LEU A 164 -3.42 5.79 12.02
C LEU A 164 -3.74 6.27 13.44
N ILE A 165 -4.43 7.40 13.52
CA ILE A 165 -4.79 8.01 14.81
C ILE A 165 -6.16 7.49 15.27
N ASN A 166 -6.28 7.17 16.56
CA ASN A 166 -7.50 6.66 17.20
C ASN A 166 -8.03 5.34 16.62
N ILE A 167 -7.15 4.36 16.38
CA ILE A 167 -7.57 3.01 15.96
C ILE A 167 -8.62 2.46 16.96
N PRO A 168 -9.81 2.03 16.48
CA PRO A 168 -10.86 1.54 17.38
C PRO A 168 -10.42 0.35 18.22
N LYS A 169 -10.88 0.30 19.49
CA LYS A 169 -10.57 -0.80 20.41
C LYS A 169 -10.91 -2.16 19.79
N GLY A 170 -9.95 -3.08 19.82
CA GLY A 170 -10.08 -4.42 19.25
C GLY A 170 -9.61 -4.53 17.79
N LEU A 171 -9.34 -3.41 17.12
CA LEU A 171 -8.67 -3.39 15.82
C LEU A 171 -7.18 -3.10 15.99
N LYS A 172 -6.39 -3.56 15.02
CA LYS A 172 -4.95 -3.30 14.88
C LYS A 172 -4.68 -2.62 13.54
N ARG A 173 -3.50 -2.04 13.34
CA ARG A 173 -3.08 -1.45 12.05
C ARG A 173 -3.29 -2.39 10.85
N ALA A 174 -2.98 -3.69 11.00
CA ALA A 174 -3.20 -4.69 9.95
C ALA A 174 -4.69 -4.85 9.59
N ASN A 175 -5.60 -4.66 10.54
CA ASN A 175 -7.03 -4.63 10.23
C ASN A 175 -7.38 -3.45 9.35
N ILE A 176 -6.81 -2.27 9.66
CA ILE A 176 -7.04 -1.05 8.90
C ILE A 176 -6.48 -1.19 7.48
N GLU A 177 -5.28 -1.78 7.34
CA GLU A 177 -4.69 -2.14 6.04
C GLU A 177 -5.63 -3.00 5.20
N THR A 178 -6.12 -4.11 5.76
CA THR A 178 -7.07 -5.02 5.10
C THR A 178 -8.33 -4.28 4.66
N GLY A 179 -8.91 -3.51 5.58
CA GLY A 179 -10.12 -2.75 5.31
C GLY A 179 -9.95 -1.74 4.18
N ILE A 180 -8.88 -0.93 4.21
CA ILE A 180 -8.57 0.06 3.17
C ILE A 180 -8.37 -0.62 1.83
N GLY A 181 -7.50 -1.63 1.75
CA GLY A 181 -7.23 -2.28 0.46
C GLY A 181 -8.45 -2.95 -0.14
N ASN A 182 -9.28 -3.61 0.67
CA ASN A 182 -10.53 -4.21 0.20
C ASN A 182 -11.57 -3.15 -0.21
N TYR A 183 -11.64 -2.03 0.51
CA TYR A 183 -12.52 -0.94 0.14
C TYR A 183 -12.10 -0.33 -1.19
N LEU A 184 -10.81 -0.06 -1.40
CA LEU A 184 -10.27 0.42 -2.68
C LEU A 184 -10.61 -0.54 -3.84
N ILE A 185 -10.45 -1.85 -3.63
CA ILE A 185 -10.86 -2.86 -4.63
C ILE A 185 -12.36 -2.75 -4.93
N SER A 186 -13.20 -2.56 -3.91
CA SER A 186 -14.65 -2.41 -4.10
C SER A 186 -15.03 -1.14 -4.88
N GLN A 187 -14.21 -0.09 -4.81
CA GLN A 187 -14.35 1.13 -5.60
C GLN A 187 -13.76 1.00 -7.02
N GLY A 188 -13.24 -0.17 -7.38
CA GLY A 188 -12.68 -0.44 -8.70
C GLY A 188 -11.21 -0.05 -8.88
N VAL A 189 -10.53 0.36 -7.80
CA VAL A 189 -9.12 0.77 -7.85
C VAL A 189 -8.22 -0.42 -8.21
N PRO A 190 -7.47 -0.37 -9.32
CA PRO A 190 -6.52 -1.43 -9.65
C PRO A 190 -5.30 -1.37 -8.72
N ILE A 191 -4.99 -2.49 -8.05
CA ILE A 191 -3.82 -2.62 -7.16
C ILE A 191 -2.90 -3.71 -7.72
N LEU A 192 -1.67 -3.36 -8.08
CA LEU A 192 -0.74 -4.34 -8.70
C LEU A 192 -0.41 -5.48 -7.73
N ASP A 193 -0.04 -5.16 -6.49
CA ASP A 193 0.05 -6.17 -5.42
C ASP A 193 -1.31 -6.40 -4.73
N PHE A 194 -2.23 -6.99 -5.49
CA PHE A 194 -3.64 -7.14 -5.13
C PHE A 194 -3.92 -7.78 -3.75
N PHE A 195 -3.01 -8.61 -3.24
CA PHE A 195 -3.20 -9.31 -1.96
C PHE A 195 -2.32 -8.76 -0.83
N SER A 196 -1.63 -7.63 -1.03
CA SER A 196 -0.67 -7.07 -0.06
C SER A 196 -1.28 -6.78 1.31
N HIS A 197 -2.58 -6.50 1.35
CA HIS A 197 -3.29 -6.02 2.54
C HIS A 197 -4.13 -7.11 3.24
N ARG A 198 -4.14 -8.36 2.76
CA ARG A 198 -5.03 -9.42 3.27
C ARG A 198 -4.32 -10.39 4.21
N TYR A 199 -3.87 -9.92 5.38
CA TYR A 199 -3.06 -10.69 6.35
C TYR A 199 -3.75 -10.99 7.69
#